data_AF-A0A851JE78-F1
#
_entry.id   AF-A0A851JE78-F1
#
_cell.length_a   1.000
_cell.length_b   1.000
_cell.length_c   1.000
_cell.angle_alpha   90.00
_cell.angle_beta   90.00
_cell.angle_gamma   90.00
#
_symmetry.space_group_name_H-M   'P 1'
#
loop_
_entity.id
_entity.type
_entity.pdbx_description
1 polymer ?
#
loop_
_entity_poly.entity_id
_entity_poly.type
_entity_poly.pdbx_seq_one_letter_code
_entity_poly.pdbx_strand_id
1 'polypeptide(L)'
;EEDSTNPFVCLLKKMKEMRLMEDVVGETEEALTERMEALAEQWRDLHARRAQLRARVVASGTTVKENERLRTQALKKAEEEKEENSKKESDLLRARRELESLRKRHQKLSKNLLKYSLFKRYLEEVVENSQFRDIEDLIAYSEALLRSRRDLLQSQWWHRQLVEQGKVLQQQIRAEKEAEMLQCKKELQQLRESLDQAQRDTRQWEDGWAEAQDRAAGKATELKSLSMAIQSLFQ
;
A
#
# COMPACT_ATOMS: atom_id res chain seq x y z
N GLU A 1 -13.16 -70.59 138.39
CA GLU A 1 -14.10 -71.61 138.86
C GLU A 1 -14.91 -72.08 137.67
N GLU A 2 -14.94 -73.41 137.52
CA GLU A 2 -16.00 -74.24 136.93
C GLU A 2 -16.27 -74.02 135.43
N ASP A 3 -15.59 -74.71 134.53
CA ASP A 3 -15.77 -76.14 134.18
C ASP A 3 -17.23 -76.55 134.01
N SER A 4 -17.68 -76.62 132.76
CA SER A 4 -18.55 -77.67 132.21
C SER A 4 -18.83 -77.36 130.74
N THR A 5 -17.77 -77.51 129.94
CA THR A 5 -17.79 -77.57 128.49
C THR A 5 -18.82 -78.60 128.04
N ASN A 6 -19.78 -78.20 127.21
CA ASN A 6 -20.36 -79.12 126.25
C ASN A 6 -19.59 -78.94 124.94
N PRO A 7 -18.63 -79.83 124.59
CA PRO A 7 -17.83 -79.74 123.37
C PRO A 7 -18.70 -79.64 122.12
N PHE A 8 -19.91 -80.21 122.22
CA PHE A 8 -20.95 -80.15 121.20
C PHE A 8 -21.42 -78.71 120.90
N VAL A 9 -21.57 -77.85 121.90
CA VAL A 9 -22.02 -76.44 121.71
C VAL A 9 -20.91 -75.58 121.11
N CYS A 10 -19.66 -75.81 121.49
CA CYS A 10 -18.49 -75.11 120.92
C CYS A 10 -18.20 -75.55 119.48
N LEU A 11 -18.29 -76.86 119.20
CA LEU A 11 -18.25 -77.42 117.85
C LEU A 11 -19.38 -76.86 116.98
N LEU A 12 -20.62 -76.82 117.49
CA LEU A 12 -21.75 -76.22 116.77
C LEU A 12 -21.52 -74.73 116.46
N LYS A 13 -20.88 -73.98 117.36
CA LYS A 13 -20.53 -72.57 117.13
C LYS A 13 -19.42 -72.42 116.08
N LYS A 14 -18.37 -73.25 116.13
CA LYS A 14 -17.30 -73.27 115.12
C LYS A 14 -17.77 -73.77 113.76
N MET A 15 -18.72 -74.71 113.70
CA MET A 15 -19.38 -75.14 112.46
C MET A 15 -20.26 -74.02 111.88
N LYS A 16 -20.94 -73.23 112.73
CA LYS A 16 -21.66 -72.03 112.27
C LYS A 16 -20.70 -70.95 111.76
N GLU A 17 -19.59 -70.70 112.45
CA GLU A 17 -18.56 -69.74 112.01
C GLU A 17 -17.87 -70.19 110.72
N MET A 18 -17.57 -71.48 110.57
CA MET A 18 -17.01 -72.06 109.34
C MET A 18 -17.98 -71.93 108.18
N ARG A 19 -19.27 -72.20 108.39
CA ARG A 19 -20.31 -72.01 107.38
C ARG A 19 -20.44 -70.55 106.96
N LEU A 20 -20.46 -69.61 107.92
CA LEU A 20 -20.47 -68.17 107.62
C LEU A 20 -19.21 -67.71 106.87
N MET A 21 -18.05 -68.30 107.18
CA MET A 21 -16.81 -67.98 106.48
C MET A 21 -16.75 -68.60 105.08
N GLU A 22 -17.29 -69.80 104.89
CA GLU A 22 -17.52 -70.41 103.57
C GLU A 22 -18.51 -69.59 102.74
N ASP A 23 -19.59 -69.11 103.35
CA ASP A 23 -20.55 -68.21 102.72
C ASP A 23 -19.85 -66.90 102.27
N VAL A 24 -19.04 -66.27 103.13
CA VAL A 24 -18.27 -65.05 102.79
C VAL A 24 -17.20 -65.31 101.73
N VAL A 25 -16.49 -66.44 101.77
CA VAL A 25 -15.49 -66.79 100.74
C VAL A 25 -16.19 -67.03 99.41
N GLY A 26 -17.30 -67.76 99.40
CA GLY A 26 -18.15 -67.95 98.23
C GLY A 26 -18.61 -66.62 97.64
N GLU A 27 -19.15 -65.72 98.46
CA GLU A 27 -19.53 -64.36 98.04
C GLU A 27 -18.35 -63.56 97.45
N THR A 28 -17.14 -63.68 98.00
CA THR A 28 -15.96 -62.97 97.46
C THR A 28 -15.42 -63.58 96.18
N GLU A 29 -15.47 -64.91 96.04
CA GLU A 29 -15.09 -65.61 94.80
C GLU A 29 -16.10 -65.30 93.70
N GLU A 30 -17.39 -65.35 94.00
CA GLU A 30 -18.46 -64.90 93.11
C GLU A 30 -18.24 -63.44 92.67
N ALA A 31 -18.03 -62.51 93.62
CA ALA A 31 -17.75 -61.11 93.30
C ALA A 31 -16.45 -60.90 92.49
N LEU A 32 -15.43 -61.75 92.66
CA LEU A 32 -14.21 -61.72 91.85
C LEU A 32 -14.47 -62.26 90.43
N THR A 33 -15.25 -63.33 90.29
CA THR A 33 -15.64 -63.88 88.99
C THR A 33 -16.49 -62.87 88.21
N GLU A 34 -17.49 -62.25 88.84
CA GLU A 34 -18.28 -61.17 88.25
C GLU A 34 -17.41 -59.99 87.79
N ARG A 35 -16.41 -59.59 88.60
CA ARG A 35 -15.45 -58.54 88.23
C ARG A 35 -14.56 -58.94 87.05
N MET A 36 -14.09 -60.18 87.01
CA MET A 36 -13.29 -60.69 85.89
C MET A 36 -14.12 -60.77 84.62
N GLU A 37 -15.38 -61.18 84.71
CA GLU A 37 -16.32 -61.21 83.59
C GLU A 37 -16.61 -59.80 83.07
N ALA A 38 -16.88 -58.84 83.95
CA ALA A 38 -17.07 -57.44 83.57
C ALA A 38 -15.81 -56.84 82.92
N LEU A 39 -14.62 -57.16 83.42
CA LEU A 39 -13.36 -56.75 82.78
C LEU A 39 -13.17 -57.43 81.42
N ALA A 40 -13.48 -58.71 81.28
CA ALA A 40 -13.40 -59.44 80.02
C ALA A 40 -14.39 -58.89 78.97
N GLU A 41 -15.59 -58.48 79.40
CA GLU A 41 -16.56 -57.75 78.57
C GLU A 41 -16.02 -56.39 78.13
N GLN A 42 -15.48 -55.59 79.06
CA GLN A 42 -14.86 -54.31 78.73
C GLN A 42 -13.68 -54.47 77.75
N TRP A 43 -12.85 -55.50 77.92
CA TRP A 43 -11.77 -55.82 76.99
C TRP A 43 -12.32 -56.17 75.61
N ARG A 44 -13.34 -57.03 75.51
CA ARG A 44 -14.00 -57.38 74.25
C ARG A 44 -14.58 -56.13 73.57
N ASP A 45 -15.24 -55.25 74.32
CA ASP A 45 -15.81 -54.00 73.82
C ASP A 45 -14.74 -53.04 73.29
N LEU A 46 -13.64 -52.84 74.03
CA LEU A 46 -12.53 -52.00 73.58
C LEU A 46 -11.87 -52.55 72.31
N HIS A 47 -11.69 -53.86 72.22
CA HIS A 47 -11.18 -54.51 71.02
C HIS A 47 -12.13 -54.35 69.83
N ALA A 48 -13.44 -54.53 70.03
CA ALA A 48 -14.46 -54.30 69.01
C ALA A 48 -14.46 -52.84 68.53
N ARG A 49 -14.42 -51.87 69.46
CA ARG A 49 -14.33 -50.43 69.13
C ARG A 49 -13.06 -50.10 68.36
N ARG A 50 -11.90 -50.66 68.75
CA ARG A 50 -10.64 -50.45 68.02
C ARG A 50 -10.71 -51.03 66.60
N ALA A 51 -11.29 -52.21 66.42
CA ALA A 51 -11.50 -52.80 65.10
C ALA A 51 -12.43 -51.94 64.23
N GLN A 52 -13.54 -51.45 64.79
CA GLN A 52 -14.46 -50.53 64.12
C GLN A 52 -13.77 -49.22 63.70
N LEU A 53 -12.98 -48.61 64.59
CA LEU A 53 -12.23 -47.38 64.28
C LEU A 53 -11.21 -47.63 63.16
N ARG A 54 -10.47 -48.74 63.19
CA ARG A 54 -9.55 -49.12 62.12
C ARG A 54 -10.27 -49.29 60.78
N ALA A 55 -11.41 -49.98 60.77
CA ALA A 55 -12.22 -50.12 59.56
C ALA A 55 -12.71 -48.77 59.03
N ARG A 56 -13.16 -47.87 59.92
CA ARG A 56 -13.55 -46.49 59.56
C ARG A 56 -12.39 -45.69 58.99
N VAL A 57 -11.19 -45.77 59.56
CA VAL A 57 -10.00 -45.06 59.04
C VAL A 57 -9.62 -45.57 57.66
N VAL A 58 -9.66 -46.88 57.42
CA VAL A 58 -9.41 -47.45 56.09
C VAL A 58 -10.48 -46.99 55.10
N ALA A 59 -11.76 -47.05 55.47
CA ALA A 59 -12.87 -46.59 54.63
C ALA A 59 -12.82 -45.08 54.35
N SER A 60 -12.42 -44.25 55.32
CA SER A 60 -12.19 -42.82 55.09
C SER A 60 -10.98 -42.59 54.18
N GLY A 61 -9.91 -43.38 54.33
CA GLY A 61 -8.74 -43.30 53.46
C GLY A 61 -9.03 -43.66 52.00
N THR A 62 -9.86 -44.67 51.76
CA THR A 62 -10.27 -45.05 50.40
C THR A 62 -11.19 -44.01 49.77
N THR A 63 -12.14 -43.45 50.54
CA THR A 63 -13.03 -42.39 50.05
C THR A 63 -12.29 -41.08 49.76
N VAL A 64 -11.30 -40.70 50.57
CA VAL A 64 -10.44 -39.52 50.29
C VAL A 64 -9.65 -39.71 49.00
N LYS A 65 -8.99 -40.87 48.83
CA LYS A 65 -8.23 -41.17 47.59
C LYS A 65 -9.13 -41.15 46.35
N GLU A 66 -10.33 -41.71 46.44
CA GLU A 66 -11.28 -41.70 45.34
C GLU A 66 -11.77 -40.27 45.03
N ASN A 67 -12.02 -39.46 46.06
CA ASN A 67 -12.39 -38.06 45.86
C ASN A 67 -11.27 -37.25 45.20
N GLU A 68 -10.01 -37.45 45.63
CA GLU A 68 -8.84 -36.82 45.00
C GLU A 68 -8.69 -37.24 43.53
N ARG A 69 -8.92 -38.52 43.21
CA ARG A 69 -8.94 -39.02 41.83
C ARG A 69 -10.04 -38.36 40.99
N LEU A 70 -11.24 -38.24 41.53
CA LEU A 70 -12.36 -37.57 40.85
C LEU A 70 -12.08 -36.07 40.67
N ARG A 71 -11.51 -35.40 41.67
CA ARG A 71 -11.14 -33.98 41.59
C ARG A 71 -10.08 -33.74 40.53
N THR A 72 -9.03 -34.55 40.48
CA THR A 72 -7.98 -34.42 39.46
C THR A 72 -8.52 -34.70 38.06
N GLN A 73 -9.41 -35.68 37.90
CA GLN A 73 -10.08 -35.93 36.61
C GLN A 73 -10.99 -34.76 36.19
N ALA A 74 -11.76 -34.19 37.13
CA ALA A 74 -12.61 -33.04 36.85
C ALA A 74 -11.79 -31.80 36.46
N LEU A 75 -10.65 -31.57 37.13
CA LEU A 75 -9.74 -30.47 36.79
C LEU A 75 -9.14 -30.64 35.39
N LYS A 76 -8.66 -31.83 35.03
CA LYS A 76 -8.13 -32.11 33.68
C LYS A 76 -9.18 -31.86 32.60
N LYS A 77 -10.41 -32.35 32.80
CA LYS A 77 -11.51 -32.11 31.85
C LYS A 77 -11.83 -30.62 31.72
N ALA A 78 -11.84 -29.88 32.83
CA ALA A 78 -12.08 -28.45 32.81
C ALA A 78 -10.95 -27.67 32.10
N GLU A 79 -9.70 -28.11 32.21
CA GLU A 79 -8.57 -27.53 31.48
C GLU A 79 -8.67 -27.81 29.97
N GLU A 80 -8.93 -29.07 29.58
CA GLU A 80 -9.14 -29.46 28.17
C GLU A 80 -10.29 -28.66 27.53
N GLU A 81 -11.43 -28.53 28.23
CA GLU A 81 -12.58 -27.76 27.75
C GLU A 81 -12.24 -26.26 27.60
N LYS A 82 -11.49 -25.69 28.55
CA LYS A 82 -11.04 -24.29 28.45
C LYS A 82 -10.10 -24.06 27.26
N GLU A 83 -9.16 -24.96 27.02
CA GLU A 83 -8.26 -24.88 25.88
C GLU A 83 -9.03 -24.99 24.55
N GLU A 84 -9.97 -25.94 24.46
CA GLU A 84 -10.80 -26.12 23.29
C GLU A 84 -11.70 -24.89 23.04
N ASN A 85 -12.28 -24.33 24.10
CA ASN A 85 -13.09 -23.12 24.01
C ASN A 85 -12.25 -21.92 23.55
N SER A 86 -11.03 -21.76 24.08
CA SER A 86 -10.10 -20.70 23.65
C SER A 86 -9.74 -20.81 22.16
N LYS A 87 -9.50 -22.03 21.66
CA LYS A 87 -9.26 -22.27 20.22
C LYS A 87 -10.48 -21.86 19.39
N LYS A 88 -11.69 -22.29 19.79
CA LYS A 88 -12.95 -21.94 19.13
C LYS A 88 -13.19 -20.43 19.12
N GLU A 89 -12.91 -19.74 20.22
CA GLU A 89 -13.04 -18.28 20.32
C GLU A 89 -12.07 -17.55 19.38
N SER A 90 -10.81 -17.98 19.31
CA SER A 90 -9.83 -17.45 18.37
C SER A 90 -10.26 -17.63 16.91
N ASP A 91 -10.76 -18.82 16.56
CA ASP A 91 -11.23 -19.10 15.20
C ASP A 91 -12.50 -18.32 14.84
N LEU A 92 -13.43 -18.15 15.80
CA LEU A 92 -14.58 -17.27 15.65
C LEU A 92 -14.17 -15.82 15.39
N LEU A 93 -13.18 -15.30 16.11
CA LEU A 93 -12.65 -13.96 15.88
C LEU A 93 -12.02 -13.82 14.49
N ARG A 94 -11.28 -14.83 14.03
CA ARG A 94 -10.71 -14.86 12.69
C ARG A 94 -11.80 -14.83 11.62
N ALA A 95 -12.78 -15.74 11.71
CA ALA A 95 -13.90 -15.82 10.79
C ALA A 95 -14.72 -14.52 10.75
N ARG A 96 -14.93 -13.86 11.89
CA ARG A 96 -15.60 -12.54 11.96
C ARG A 96 -14.83 -11.46 11.21
N ARG A 97 -13.50 -11.38 11.38
CA ARG A 97 -12.65 -10.41 10.65
C ARG A 97 -12.70 -10.65 9.15
N GLU A 98 -12.63 -11.91 8.73
CA GLU A 98 -12.73 -12.28 7.31
C GLU A 98 -14.09 -11.88 6.73
N LEU A 99 -15.18 -12.19 7.42
CA LEU A 99 -16.53 -11.83 7.03
C LEU A 99 -16.71 -10.31 6.90
N GLU A 100 -16.18 -9.51 7.83
CA GLU A 100 -16.18 -8.05 7.72
C GLU A 100 -15.39 -7.56 6.52
N SER A 101 -14.22 -8.15 6.25
CA SER A 101 -13.41 -7.80 5.08
C SER A 101 -14.14 -8.09 3.77
N LEU A 102 -14.82 -9.23 3.69
CA LEU A 102 -15.61 -9.65 2.54
C LEU A 102 -16.83 -8.74 2.37
N ARG A 103 -17.52 -8.37 3.44
CA ARG A 103 -18.62 -7.40 3.41
C ARG A 103 -18.17 -6.04 2.86
N LYS A 104 -17.01 -5.54 3.31
CA LYS A 104 -16.44 -4.28 2.79
C LYS A 104 -16.09 -4.39 1.30
N ARG A 105 -15.51 -5.51 0.85
CA ARG A 105 -15.23 -5.76 -0.57
C ARG A 105 -16.51 -5.81 -1.39
N HIS A 106 -17.51 -6.56 -0.92
CA HIS A 106 -18.81 -6.66 -1.58
C HIS A 106 -19.48 -5.29 -1.71
N GLN A 107 -19.53 -4.49 -0.65
CA GLN A 107 -20.08 -3.13 -0.71
C GLN A 107 -19.35 -2.24 -1.71
N LYS A 108 -18.02 -2.30 -1.79
CA LYS A 108 -17.24 -1.56 -2.81
C LYS A 108 -17.62 -2.00 -4.23
N LEU A 109 -17.69 -3.31 -4.45
CA LEU A 109 -18.07 -3.87 -5.75
C LEU A 109 -19.49 -3.49 -6.14
N SER A 110 -20.47 -3.60 -5.23
CA SER A 110 -21.86 -3.23 -5.50
C SER A 110 -21.99 -1.74 -5.84
N LYS A 111 -21.28 -0.85 -5.13
CA LYS A 111 -21.23 0.58 -5.47
C LYS A 111 -20.64 0.82 -6.85
N ASN A 112 -19.56 0.12 -7.20
CA ASN A 112 -18.96 0.22 -8.53
C ASN A 112 -19.89 -0.31 -9.62
N LEU A 113 -20.59 -1.42 -9.37
CA LEU A 113 -21.51 -2.03 -10.31
C LEU A 113 -22.68 -1.09 -10.61
N LEU A 114 -23.24 -0.41 -9.60
CA LEU A 114 -24.27 0.63 -9.80
C LEU A 114 -23.77 1.84 -10.61
N LYS A 115 -22.51 2.24 -10.43
CA LYS A 115 -21.91 3.30 -11.25
C LYS A 115 -21.76 2.85 -12.70
N TYR A 116 -21.18 1.68 -12.91
CA TYR A 116 -20.92 1.14 -14.24
C TYR A 116 -22.18 0.70 -14.97
N SER A 117 -23.28 0.35 -14.27
CA SER A 117 -24.55 0.03 -14.91
C SER A 117 -25.16 1.24 -15.62
N LEU A 118 -24.99 2.45 -15.08
CA LEU A 118 -25.44 3.67 -15.75
C LEU A 118 -24.67 3.90 -17.06
N PHE A 119 -23.35 3.75 -17.03
CA PHE A 119 -22.51 3.87 -18.22
C PHE A 119 -22.80 2.75 -19.23
N LYS A 120 -22.98 1.51 -18.77
CA LYS A 120 -23.35 0.39 -19.62
C LYS A 120 -24.66 0.67 -20.35
N ARG A 121 -25.71 1.09 -19.63
CA ARG A 121 -27.01 1.42 -20.25
C ARG A 121 -26.90 2.54 -21.27
N TYR A 122 -26.12 3.58 -20.97
CA TYR A 122 -25.86 4.65 -21.92
C TYR A 122 -25.15 4.14 -23.19
N LEU A 123 -24.14 3.28 -23.04
CA LEU A 123 -23.43 2.70 -24.18
C LEU A 123 -24.34 1.76 -25.00
N GLU A 124 -25.20 0.98 -24.34
CA GLU A 124 -26.23 0.18 -25.01
C GLU A 124 -27.18 1.08 -25.83
N GLU A 125 -27.68 2.17 -25.25
CA GLU A 125 -28.54 3.15 -25.95
C GLU A 125 -27.81 3.81 -27.13
N VAL A 126 -26.53 4.15 -26.99
CA VAL A 126 -25.73 4.69 -28.10
C VAL A 126 -25.59 3.66 -29.22
N VAL A 127 -25.30 2.40 -28.89
CA VAL A 127 -25.21 1.31 -29.87
C VAL A 127 -26.55 1.11 -30.58
N GLU A 128 -27.67 1.07 -29.85
CA GLU A 128 -29.02 0.94 -30.43
C GLU A 128 -29.38 2.07 -31.40
N ASN A 129 -28.92 3.30 -31.12
CA ASN A 129 -29.21 4.47 -31.95
C ASN A 129 -28.15 4.75 -33.03
N SER A 130 -27.18 3.86 -33.23
CA SER A 130 -26.06 4.08 -34.14
C SER A 130 -25.78 2.86 -35.04
N GLN A 131 -24.70 2.95 -35.84
CA GLN A 131 -24.30 1.91 -36.78
C GLN A 131 -23.34 0.87 -36.16
N PHE A 132 -23.00 1.00 -34.87
CA PHE A 132 -22.09 0.08 -34.19
C PHE A 132 -22.81 -1.24 -33.91
N ARG A 133 -22.10 -2.37 -34.08
CA ARG A 133 -22.69 -3.69 -33.82
C ARG A 133 -22.87 -3.98 -32.33
N ASP A 134 -21.89 -3.57 -31.54
CA ASP A 134 -21.86 -3.75 -30.10
C ASP A 134 -21.00 -2.66 -29.45
N ILE A 135 -20.94 -2.68 -28.12
CA ILE A 135 -20.17 -1.72 -27.33
C ILE A 135 -18.66 -1.87 -27.61
N GLU A 136 -18.19 -3.07 -27.92
CA GLU A 136 -16.78 -3.33 -28.21
C GLU A 136 -16.35 -2.67 -29.53
N ASP A 137 -17.21 -2.74 -30.56
CA ASP A 137 -17.04 -2.08 -31.86
C ASP A 137 -17.02 -0.54 -31.69
N LEU A 138 -17.93 0.02 -30.88
CA LEU A 138 -17.94 1.43 -30.53
C LEU A 138 -16.63 1.86 -29.83
N ILE A 139 -16.15 1.06 -28.86
CA ILE A 139 -14.90 1.33 -28.15
C ILE A 139 -13.72 1.28 -29.13
N ALA A 140 -13.61 0.22 -29.93
CA ALA A 140 -12.54 0.05 -30.90
C ALA A 140 -12.48 1.20 -31.91
N TYR A 141 -13.65 1.62 -32.41
CA TYR A 141 -13.75 2.79 -33.28
C TYR A 141 -13.30 4.07 -32.57
N SER A 142 -13.74 4.30 -31.34
CA SER A 142 -13.34 5.48 -30.56
C SER A 142 -11.83 5.53 -30.32
N GLU A 143 -11.20 4.39 -30.05
CA GLU A 143 -9.75 4.28 -29.88
C GLU A 143 -9.02 4.56 -31.20
N ALA A 144 -9.49 4.00 -32.31
CA ALA A 144 -8.92 4.26 -33.63
C ALA A 144 -9.05 5.74 -34.02
N LEU A 145 -10.19 6.36 -33.73
CA LEU A 145 -10.42 7.78 -33.98
C LEU A 145 -9.49 8.66 -33.13
N LEU A 146 -9.28 8.32 -31.85
CA LEU A 146 -8.34 9.04 -30.98
C LEU A 146 -6.89 8.90 -31.46
N ARG A 147 -6.49 7.73 -31.97
CA ARG A 147 -5.18 7.53 -32.60
C ARG A 147 -5.02 8.39 -33.85
N SER A 148 -5.99 8.32 -34.77
CA SER A 148 -5.99 9.12 -36.00
C SER A 148 -5.93 10.62 -35.71
N ARG A 149 -6.70 11.10 -34.71
CA ARG A 149 -6.66 12.51 -34.28
C ARG A 149 -5.27 12.92 -33.78
N ARG A 150 -4.61 12.05 -33.01
CA ARG A 150 -3.24 12.31 -32.52
C ARG A 150 -2.26 12.44 -33.68
N ASP A 151 -2.32 11.50 -34.62
CA ASP A 151 -1.43 11.48 -35.79
C ASP A 151 -1.67 12.71 -36.68
N LEU A 152 -2.94 13.09 -36.87
CA LEU A 152 -3.29 14.29 -37.63
C LEU A 152 -2.77 15.58 -36.98
N LEU A 153 -2.90 15.71 -35.66
CA LEU A 153 -2.37 16.87 -34.93
C LEU A 153 -0.84 16.94 -35.02
N GLN A 154 -0.16 15.80 -34.94
CA GLN A 154 1.29 15.72 -35.08
C GLN A 154 1.73 16.10 -36.50
N SER A 155 1.04 15.58 -37.52
CA SER A 155 1.30 15.93 -38.92
C SER A 155 1.07 17.42 -39.19
N GLN A 156 -0.05 17.97 -38.70
CA GLN A 156 -0.35 19.40 -38.81
C GLN A 156 0.75 20.26 -38.17
N TRP A 157 1.25 19.84 -37.00
CA TRP A 157 2.36 20.51 -36.34
C TRP A 157 3.63 20.51 -37.22
N TRP A 158 4.00 19.37 -37.79
CA TRP A 158 5.15 19.28 -38.70
C TRP A 158 4.99 20.14 -39.96
N HIS A 159 3.82 20.11 -40.59
CA HIS A 159 3.53 20.97 -41.74
C HIS A 159 3.65 22.46 -41.40
N ARG A 160 3.18 22.87 -40.21
CA ARG A 160 3.34 24.24 -39.75
C ARG A 160 4.82 24.62 -39.58
N GLN A 161 5.64 23.73 -39.02
CA GLN A 161 7.09 23.97 -38.91
C GLN A 161 7.75 24.13 -40.27
N LEU A 162 7.42 23.27 -41.24
CA LEU A 162 7.95 23.35 -42.60
C LEU A 162 7.55 24.65 -43.30
N VAL A 163 6.30 25.08 -43.14
CA VAL A 163 5.82 26.36 -43.71
C VAL A 163 6.56 27.55 -43.09
N GLU A 164 6.76 27.58 -41.77
CA GLU A 164 7.52 28.65 -41.12
C GLU A 164 8.99 28.67 -41.57
N GLN A 165 9.63 27.50 -41.70
CA GLN A 165 10.98 27.41 -42.28
C GLN A 165 11.02 27.93 -43.72
N GLY A 166 10.04 27.54 -44.54
CA GLY A 166 9.93 28.03 -45.92
C GLY A 166 9.74 29.54 -46.02
N LYS A 167 8.94 30.15 -45.12
CA LYS A 167 8.79 31.61 -45.04
C LYS A 167 10.10 32.30 -44.70
N VAL A 168 10.85 31.78 -43.73
CA VAL A 168 12.16 32.32 -43.35
C VAL A 168 13.13 32.30 -44.53
N LEU A 169 13.24 31.16 -45.23
CA LEU A 169 14.08 31.02 -46.42
C LEU A 169 13.64 31.99 -47.53
N GLN A 170 12.34 32.13 -47.75
CA GLN A 170 11.82 33.07 -48.75
C GLN A 170 12.18 34.53 -48.41
N GLN A 171 12.10 34.92 -47.14
CA GLN A 171 12.48 36.26 -46.69
C GLN A 171 13.98 36.51 -46.86
N GLN A 172 14.82 35.52 -46.57
CA GLN A 172 16.27 35.60 -46.77
C GLN A 172 16.60 35.83 -48.25
N ILE A 173 16.06 34.99 -49.15
CA ILE A 173 16.29 35.13 -50.59
C ILE A 173 15.80 36.49 -51.10
N ARG A 174 14.63 36.97 -50.64
CA ARG A 174 14.14 38.31 -51.02
C ARG A 174 15.11 39.41 -50.58
N ALA A 175 15.57 39.38 -49.33
CA ALA A 175 16.51 40.37 -48.81
C ALA A 175 17.85 40.35 -49.58
N GLU A 176 18.37 39.16 -49.90
CA GLU A 176 19.56 39.00 -50.73
C GLU A 176 19.36 39.61 -52.13
N LYS A 177 18.23 39.32 -52.79
CA LYS A 177 17.91 39.88 -54.11
C LYS A 177 17.68 41.38 -54.09
N GLU A 178 17.07 41.91 -53.04
CA GLU A 178 16.94 43.36 -52.86
C GLU A 178 18.31 44.03 -52.67
N ALA A 179 19.21 43.41 -51.91
CA ALA A 179 20.59 43.89 -51.74
C ALA A 179 21.38 43.84 -53.06
N GLU A 180 21.30 42.74 -53.82
CA GLU A 180 21.88 42.62 -55.16
C GLU A 180 21.34 43.72 -56.10
N MET A 181 20.04 43.99 -56.10
CA MET A 181 19.46 45.06 -56.92
C MET A 181 19.95 46.45 -56.51
N LEU A 182 20.10 46.71 -55.22
CA LEU A 182 20.65 47.98 -54.73
C LEU A 182 22.12 48.13 -55.16
N GLN A 183 22.90 47.05 -55.10
CA GLN A 183 24.27 47.00 -55.59
C GLN A 183 24.33 47.34 -57.10
N CYS A 184 23.55 46.65 -57.93
CA CYS A 184 23.51 46.93 -59.37
C CYS A 184 23.04 48.36 -59.69
N LYS A 185 22.07 48.91 -58.94
CA LYS A 185 21.64 50.31 -59.12
C LYS A 185 22.78 51.29 -58.82
N LYS A 186 23.55 51.04 -57.77
CA LYS A 186 24.71 51.86 -57.41
C LYS A 186 25.77 51.80 -58.52
N GLU A 187 26.08 50.62 -59.03
CA GLU A 187 27.02 50.42 -60.14
C GLU A 187 26.54 51.13 -61.42
N LEU A 188 25.24 51.02 -61.75
CA LEU A 188 24.65 51.74 -62.89
C LEU A 188 24.75 53.26 -62.73
N GLN A 189 24.54 53.79 -61.52
CA GLN A 189 24.69 55.21 -61.25
C GLN A 189 26.14 55.66 -61.45
N GLN A 190 27.11 54.90 -60.92
CA GLN A 190 28.53 55.18 -61.10
C GLN A 190 28.94 55.18 -62.58
N LEU A 191 28.42 54.23 -63.37
CA LEU A 191 28.66 54.17 -64.81
C LEU A 191 28.03 55.35 -65.58
N ARG A 192 26.86 55.84 -65.14
CA ARG A 192 26.26 57.05 -65.72
C ARG A 192 27.07 58.30 -65.40
N GLU A 193 27.51 58.44 -64.16
CA GLU A 193 28.35 59.56 -63.73
C GLU A 193 29.68 59.59 -64.51
N SER A 194 30.31 58.43 -64.75
CA SER A 194 31.54 58.35 -65.57
C SER A 194 31.29 58.64 -67.05
N LEU A 195 30.15 58.19 -67.61
CA LEU A 195 29.75 58.52 -68.97
C LEU A 195 29.52 60.03 -69.13
N ASP A 196 28.76 60.64 -68.23
CA ASP A 196 28.49 62.08 -68.24
C ASP A 196 29.79 62.88 -68.13
N GLN A 197 30.73 62.43 -67.29
CA GLN A 197 32.04 63.05 -67.18
C GLN A 197 32.83 62.96 -68.49
N ALA A 198 32.92 61.75 -69.08
CA ALA A 198 33.61 61.56 -70.36
C ALA A 198 33.01 62.40 -71.50
N GLN A 199 31.68 62.56 -71.51
CA GLN A 199 30.99 63.42 -72.48
C GLN A 199 31.32 64.90 -72.27
N ARG A 200 31.36 65.38 -71.02
CA ARG A 200 31.80 66.76 -70.71
C ARG A 200 33.23 66.99 -71.17
N ASP A 201 34.12 66.04 -70.87
CA ASP A 201 35.54 66.14 -71.26
C ASP A 201 35.66 66.18 -72.79
N THR A 202 34.92 65.34 -73.51
CA THR A 202 34.91 65.33 -74.99
C THR A 202 34.44 66.66 -75.56
N ARG A 203 33.36 67.24 -75.03
CA ARG A 203 32.90 68.57 -75.44
C ARG A 203 33.93 69.65 -75.19
N GLN A 204 34.60 69.63 -74.03
CA GLN A 204 35.68 70.58 -73.74
C GLN A 204 36.84 70.45 -74.74
N TRP A 205 37.20 69.22 -75.13
CA TRP A 205 38.21 68.99 -76.16
C TRP A 205 37.73 69.45 -77.55
N GLU A 206 36.46 69.23 -77.89
CA GLU A 206 35.85 69.71 -79.14
C GLU A 206 35.83 71.24 -79.21
N ASP A 207 35.41 71.92 -78.14
CA ASP A 207 35.40 73.38 -78.04
C ASP A 207 36.83 73.94 -78.16
N GLY A 208 37.79 73.37 -77.42
CA GLY A 208 39.19 73.78 -77.49
C GLY A 208 39.82 73.52 -78.87
N TRP A 209 39.40 72.44 -79.56
CA TRP A 209 39.82 72.15 -80.92
C TRP A 209 39.23 73.13 -81.93
N ALA A 210 37.94 73.48 -81.80
CA ALA A 210 37.29 74.50 -82.62
C ALA A 210 37.96 75.87 -82.46
N GLU A 211 38.25 76.29 -81.23
CA GLU A 211 39.00 77.53 -80.98
C GLU A 211 40.41 77.51 -81.58
N ALA A 212 41.09 76.37 -81.56
CA ALA A 212 42.40 76.21 -82.19
C ALA A 212 42.29 76.27 -83.72
N GLN A 213 41.24 75.67 -84.29
CA GLN A 213 40.93 75.71 -85.71
C GLN A 213 40.60 77.13 -86.17
N ASP A 214 39.75 77.85 -85.45
CA ASP A 214 39.40 79.25 -85.74
C ASP A 214 40.63 80.16 -85.67
N ARG A 215 41.49 79.97 -84.66
CA ARG A 215 42.79 80.66 -84.58
C ARG A 215 43.69 80.35 -85.77
N ALA A 216 43.74 79.10 -86.22
CA ALA A 216 44.53 78.70 -87.38
C ALA A 216 43.96 79.30 -88.68
N ALA A 217 42.62 79.30 -88.84
CA ALA A 217 41.94 79.91 -89.98
C ALA A 217 42.17 81.44 -90.01
N GLY A 218 42.08 82.12 -88.87
CA GLY A 218 42.42 83.54 -88.73
C GLY A 218 43.84 83.83 -89.21
N LYS A 219 44.84 83.11 -88.69
CA LYS A 219 46.24 83.23 -89.15
C LYS A 219 46.41 82.93 -90.64
N ALA A 220 45.70 81.94 -91.18
CA ALA A 220 45.75 81.62 -92.60
C ALA A 220 45.19 82.76 -93.47
N THR A 221 44.13 83.43 -93.01
CA THR A 221 43.59 84.62 -93.71
C THR A 221 44.53 85.82 -93.63
N GLU A 222 45.19 86.06 -92.49
CA GLU A 222 46.23 87.08 -92.35
C GLU A 222 47.40 86.83 -93.29
N LEU A 223 47.94 85.61 -93.32
CA LEU A 223 48.99 85.21 -94.24
C LEU A 223 48.58 85.38 -95.71
N LYS A 224 47.34 85.00 -96.06
CA LYS A 224 46.81 85.21 -97.41
C LYS A 224 46.73 86.71 -97.75
N SER A 225 46.29 87.55 -96.81
CA SER A 225 46.20 89.00 -97.00
C SER A 225 47.58 89.64 -97.19
N LEU A 226 48.57 89.24 -96.37
CA LEU A 226 49.96 89.67 -96.51
C LEU A 226 50.55 89.23 -97.84
N SER A 227 50.30 87.99 -98.28
CA SER A 227 50.76 87.50 -99.57
C SER A 227 50.15 88.28 -100.74
N MET A 228 48.85 88.61 -100.68
CA MET A 228 48.21 89.49 -101.67
C MET A 228 48.77 90.92 -101.65
N ALA A 229 49.05 91.48 -100.46
CA ALA A 229 49.67 92.80 -100.32
C ALA A 229 51.10 92.83 -100.90
N ILE A 230 51.89 91.78 -100.64
CA ILE A 230 53.21 91.58 -101.22
C ILE A 230 53.09 91.46 -102.75
N GLN A 231 52.17 90.64 -103.27
CA GLN A 231 51.92 90.54 -104.71
C GLN A 231 51.49 91.88 -105.35
N SER A 232 50.75 92.73 -104.63
CA SER A 232 50.38 94.08 -105.10
C SER A 232 51.53 95.10 -105.06
N LEU A 233 52.61 94.83 -104.31
CA LEU A 233 53.83 95.64 -104.30
C LEU A 233 54.83 95.26 -105.40
N PHE A 234 54.61 94.12 -106.07
CA PHE A 234 55.43 93.61 -107.17
C PHE A 234 54.71 93.67 -108.54
N GLN A 235 53.63 94.46 -108.64
CA GLN A 235 52.98 94.89 -109.90
C GLN A 235 53.20 96.39 -110.12
#